data_AF-G7IC15-F1
#
_entry.id   AF-G7IC15-F1
#
_cell.length_a   1.000
_cell.length_b   1.000
_cell.length_c   1.000
_cell.angle_alpha   90.00
_cell.angle_beta   90.00
_cell.angle_gamma   90.00
#
_symmetry.space_group_name_H-M   'P 1'
#
loop_
_entity.id
_entity.type
_entity.pdbx_description
1 polymer ?
#
loop_
_entity_poly.entity_id
_entity_poly.type
_entity_poly.pdbx_seq_one_letter_code
_entity_poly.pdbx_strand_id
1 'polypeptide(L)' 'MAKTIHKACDEIYVVGEGETLNTISEKCGDPFIVERNPHIHDPDDVFPGLVIRIITPTNTRKLLKT' A
#
# COMPACT_ATOMS: atom_id res chain seq x y z
N MET A 1 -12.66 4.10 -22.72
CA MET A 1 -12.30 2.99 -21.82
C MET A 1 -12.35 3.51 -20.39
N ALA A 2 -13.43 3.30 -19.65
CA ALA A 2 -13.49 3.70 -18.26
C ALA A 2 -12.45 2.86 -17.50
N LYS A 3 -11.32 3.47 -17.11
CA LYS A 3 -10.40 2.88 -16.15
C LYS A 3 -11.18 2.86 -14.85
N THR A 4 -11.92 1.77 -14.59
CA THR A 4 -12.61 1.56 -13.32
C THR A 4 -11.57 1.78 -12.25
N ILE A 5 -11.68 2.90 -11.52
CA ILE A 5 -10.86 3.20 -10.37
C ILE A 5 -11.35 2.22 -9.30
N HIS A 6 -11.00 0.95 -9.44
CA HIS A 6 -11.11 0.01 -8.33
C HIS A 6 -10.26 0.65 -7.24
N LYS A 7 -10.89 0.94 -6.12
CA LYS A 7 -10.25 1.36 -4.88
C LYS A 7 -9.30 0.21 -4.52
N ALA A 8 -8.08 0.21 -5.06
CA ALA A 8 -7.26 -0.99 -5.13
C ALA A 8 -6.94 -1.50 -3.71
N CYS A 9 -6.68 -0.56 -2.80
CA CYS A 9 -6.48 -0.78 -1.38
C CYS A 9 -6.97 0.44 -0.58
N ASP A 10 -7.29 0.24 0.70
CA ASP A 10 -7.48 1.32 1.67
C ASP A 10 -6.13 1.88 2.15
N GLU A 11 -6.13 3.02 2.87
CA GLU A 11 -4.88 3.61 3.40
C GLU A 11 -4.20 2.71 4.43
N ILE A 12 -4.97 1.85 5.08
CA ILE A 12 -4.51 0.84 6.04
C ILE A 12 -4.71 -0.53 5.39
N TYR A 13 -3.61 -1.27 5.24
CA TYR A 13 -3.60 -2.60 4.65
C TYR A 13 -3.10 -3.61 5.66
N VAL A 14 -3.76 -4.77 5.75
CA VAL A 14 -3.35 -5.89 6.58
C VAL A 14 -2.74 -6.95 5.66
N VAL A 15 -1.47 -7.26 5.90
CA VAL A 15 -0.71 -8.22 5.10
C VAL A 15 -1.35 -9.62 5.16
N GLY A 16 -1.56 -10.24 3.99
CA GLY A 16 -2.04 -11.61 3.87
C GLY A 16 -0.91 -12.66 3.88
N GLU A 17 -1.28 -13.94 3.87
CA GLU A 17 -0.33 -15.05 3.75
C GLU A 17 0.45 -15.01 2.44
N GLY A 18 1.78 -15.07 2.53
CA GLY A 18 2.68 -15.08 1.37
C GLY A 18 2.81 -13.75 0.62
N GLU A 19 2.22 -12.66 1.11
CA GLU A 19 2.39 -11.34 0.53
C GLU A 19 3.68 -10.67 1.00
N THR A 20 4.30 -9.90 0.11
CA THR A 20 5.48 -9.06 0.37
C THR A 20 5.16 -7.60 0.06
N LEU A 21 5.99 -6.66 0.54
CA LEU A 21 5.87 -5.24 0.18
C LEU A 21 5.84 -5.00 -1.33
N ASN A 22 6.60 -5.78 -2.11
CA ASN A 22 6.60 -5.62 -3.56
C ASN A 22 5.26 -6.04 -4.19
N THR A 23 4.75 -7.21 -3.82
CA THR A 23 3.46 -7.70 -4.34
C THR A 23 2.30 -6.78 -3.93
N ILE A 24 2.35 -6.21 -2.72
CA ILE A 24 1.35 -5.27 -2.22
C ILE A 24 1.48 -3.92 -2.93
N SER A 25 2.70 -3.42 -3.15
CA SER A 25 2.97 -2.21 -3.93
C SER A 25 2.38 -2.30 -5.34
N GLU A 26 2.61 -3.41 -6.04
CA GLU A 26 2.06 -3.65 -7.37
C GLU A 26 0.53 -3.74 -7.36
N LYS A 27 -0.04 -4.44 -6.37
CA LYS A 27 -1.49 -4.61 -6.18
C LYS A 27 -2.19 -3.28 -5.89
N CYS A 28 -1.62 -2.46 -5.00
CA CYS A 28 -2.22 -1.22 -4.54
C CYS A 28 -1.83 0.01 -5.38
N GLY A 29 -0.71 -0.05 -6.11
CA GLY A 29 -0.14 1.09 -6.83
C GLY A 29 0.57 2.10 -5.91
N ASP A 30 1.33 1.61 -4.93
CA ASP A 30 2.16 2.44 -4.03
C ASP A 30 3.65 2.14 -4.21
N PRO A 31 4.32 2.77 -5.20
CA PRO A 31 5.74 2.52 -5.47
C PRO A 31 6.67 2.98 -4.34
N PHE A 32 6.17 3.75 -3.37
CA PHE A 32 6.95 4.27 -2.23
C PHE A 32 6.58 3.60 -0.92
N ILE A 33 6.02 2.38 -0.97
CA ILE A 33 5.56 1.63 0.20
C ILE A 33 6.67 1.46 1.26
N VAL A 34 7.92 1.28 0.83
CA VAL A 34 9.07 1.10 1.73
C VAL A 34 9.35 2.37 2.53
N GLU A 35 9.40 3.52 1.86
CA GLU A 35 9.67 4.83 2.50
C GLU A 35 8.57 5.24 3.48
N ARG A 36 7.33 4.85 3.21
CA ARG A 36 6.15 5.20 4.03
C ARG A 36 5.96 4.31 5.26
N ASN A 37 6.67 3.19 5.31
CA ASN A 37 6.60 2.22 6.40
C ASN A 37 7.97 2.05 7.07
N PRO A 38 8.54 3.12 7.67
CA PRO A 38 9.89 3.09 8.25
C PRO A 38 10.04 2.15 9.45
N HIS A 39 8.94 1.62 9.99
CA HIS A 39 8.94 0.60 11.03
C HIS A 39 9.30 -0.79 10.48
N ILE A 40 9.33 -0.97 9.16
CA ILE A 40 9.81 -2.16 8.48
C ILE A 40 11.25 -1.87 8.07
N HIS A 41 12.20 -2.32 8.89
CA HIS A 41 13.63 -2.13 8.63
C HIS A 41 14.19 -3.19 7.69
N ASP A 42 13.66 -4.41 7.79
CA ASP A 42 13.99 -5.53 6.92
C ASP A 42 12.77 -5.87 6.04
N PRO A 43 12.89 -5.93 4.71
CA PRO A 43 11.82 -6.41 3.83
C PRO A 43 11.29 -7.80 4.17
N ASP A 44 12.07 -8.62 4.88
CA ASP A 44 11.66 -9.95 5.35
C ASP A 44 10.80 -9.90 6.64
N ASP A 45 10.72 -8.75 7.34
CA ASP A 45 9.86 -8.53 8.52
C ASP A 45 8.37 -8.31 8.14
N VAL A 46 7.96 -8.81 6.98
CA VAL A 46 6.60 -8.67 6.45
C VAL A 46 5.88 -9.99 6.62
N PHE A 47 4.90 -10.02 7.52
CA PHE A 47 4.20 -11.25 7.90
C PHE A 47 2.68 -11.04 7.97
N PRO A 48 1.89 -12.14 7.91
CA PRO A 48 0.44 -12.03 7.93
C PRO A 48 -0.08 -11.33 9.19
N GLY A 49 -1.00 -10.39 9.02
CA GLY A 49 -1.53 -9.56 10.10
C GLY A 49 -0.75 -8.28 10.38
N LEU A 50 0.43 -8.08 9.77
CA LEU A 50 1.14 -6.81 9.83
C LEU A 50 0.30 -5.70 9.18
N VAL A 51 0.24 -4.54 9.84
CA VAL A 51 -0.49 -3.38 9.35
C VAL A 51 0.46 -2.40 8.70
N ILE A 52 0.23 -2.10 7.43
CA ILE A 52 1.06 -1.19 6.64
C ILE A 52 0.23 -0.07 6.04
N ARG A 53 0.87 1.08 5.87
CA ARG A 53 0.26 2.28 5.29
C ARG A 53 0.46 2.28 3.78
N ILE A 54 -0.62 2.50 3.05
CA ILE A 54 -0.67 2.55 1.57
C ILE A 54 -1.10 3.95 1.11
N ILE A 55 -0.35 4.53 0.18
CA ILE A 55 -0.69 5.82 -0.43
C ILE A 55 -0.65 5.70 -1.95
N THR A 56 -1.84 5.75 -2.54
CA THR A 56 -2.04 5.68 -3.97
C THR A 56 -2.24 7.07 -4.59
N PRO A 57 -2.04 7.24 -5.92
CA PRO A 57 -2.28 8.50 -6.60
C PRO A 57 -3.72 9.03 -6.48
N THR A 58 -4.69 8.18 -6.12
CA THR A 58 -6.07 8.59 -5.86
C THR A 58 -6.24 9.15 -4.45
N ASN A 59 -5.52 8.62 -3.46
CA ASN A 59 -5.49 9.15 -2.10
C ASN A 59 -4.73 10.47 -1.99
N THR A 60 -3.66 10.67 -2.76
CA THR A 60 -2.97 11.97 -2.80
C THR A 60 -3.89 13.10 -3.25
N ARG A 61 -4.80 12.84 -4.22
CA ARG A 61 -5.81 13.82 -4.64
C ARG A 61 -6.87 14.13 -3.58
N LYS A 62 -7.12 13.23 -2.61
CA LYS A 62 -7.97 13.54 -1.45
C LYS A 62 -7.24 14.44 -0.45
N LEU A 63 -5.97 14.14 -0.17
CA LEU A 63 -5.13 14.93 0.75
C LEU A 63 -4.85 16.34 0.22
N LEU A 64 -4.77 16.52 -1.10
CA LEU A 64 -4.57 17.83 -1.75
C LEU A 64 -5.85 18.66 -1.87
N LYS A 65 -7.00 18.18 -1.36
CA LYS A 65 -8.32 18.83 -1.49
C LYS A 65 -8.93 19.28 -0.15
N THR A 66 -8.16 19.25 0.92
CA THR A 66 -8.50 19.80 2.25
C THR A 66 -7.58 20.96 2.56
#